data_AF-A0A4Q9HUS5-F1
#
_entry.id   AF-A0A4Q9HUS5-F1
#
_cell.length_a   1.000
_cell.length_b   1.000
_cell.length_c   1.000
_cell.angle_alpha   90.00
_cell.angle_beta   90.00
_cell.angle_gamma   90.00
#
_symmetry.space_group_name_H-M   'P 1'
#
loop_
_entity.id
_entity.type
_entity.pdbx_description
1 polymer ?
#
loop_
_entity_poly.entity_id
_entity_poly.type
_entity_poly.pdbx_seq_one_letter_code
_entity_poly.pdbx_strand_id
1 'polypeptide(L)'
;MRAQPFTMEHWGLSLPDVDATPETARGPLDEQEQRLLSEAHRAVDNARTARWMLGFSLEVVRRRRLYRGDGTRTWEQYLTLEHDGLSTSEADRLQKSWRLAQTVQKELGRPLPDSHLRKLQPYAERTNDQEAARAYTELYWAHQAGGVRLVANQVQQRVKNAVAAAKGVSDPAERSQAISAAWTTAPEAVMPAQRGEAEREQGDTSGRRLDPVDAALQLLNTARQVVEDAAEDKAARRARSSEEAQRQQETVRRIGRILSKVKIEADANIVDGEVIVDAELVEG
;
A
#
# COMPACT_ATOMS: atom_id res chain seq x y z
N MET A 1 10.36 18.90 24.42
CA MET A 1 9.51 18.07 23.55
C MET A 1 9.66 18.56 22.14
N ARG A 2 9.99 17.69 21.17
CA ARG A 2 9.92 18.08 19.75
C ARG A 2 8.46 18.36 19.42
N ALA A 3 8.15 19.45 18.73
CA ALA A 3 6.81 19.74 18.26
C ALA A 3 6.30 18.50 17.48
N GLN A 4 5.20 17.92 17.93
CA GLN A 4 4.56 16.79 17.26
C GLN A 4 4.06 17.31 15.91
N PRO A 5 4.53 16.79 14.76
CA PRO A 5 4.17 17.31 13.44
C PRO A 5 2.70 17.03 13.04
N PHE A 6 1.88 16.56 13.98
CA PHE A 6 0.50 16.12 13.77
C PHE A 6 -0.48 16.71 14.80
N THR A 7 -0.16 17.85 15.42
CA THR A 7 -1.16 18.57 16.21
C THR A 7 -2.10 19.35 15.29
N MET A 8 -3.37 19.50 15.69
CA MET A 8 -4.32 20.34 14.96
C MET A 8 -3.80 21.80 14.83
N GLU A 9 -3.08 22.28 15.84
CA GLU A 9 -2.34 23.55 15.80
C GLU A 9 -1.28 23.61 14.70
N HIS A 10 -0.54 22.52 14.44
CA HIS A 10 0.47 22.49 13.39
C HIS A 10 -0.14 22.71 12.00
N TRP A 11 -1.44 22.39 11.85
CA TRP A 11 -2.15 22.47 10.58
C TRP A 11 -2.97 23.76 10.48
N GLY A 12 -2.96 24.61 11.53
CA GLY A 12 -3.76 25.83 11.60
C GLY A 12 -5.27 25.55 11.60
N LEU A 13 -5.68 24.34 11.99
CA LEU A 13 -7.07 23.90 11.98
C LEU A 13 -7.61 23.84 13.40
N SER A 14 -8.66 24.59 13.68
CA SER A 14 -9.54 24.33 14.82
C SER A 14 -10.73 23.52 14.32
N LEU A 15 -11.20 22.55 15.11
CA LEU A 15 -12.54 22.00 14.87
C LEU A 15 -13.54 23.18 14.89
N PRO A 16 -14.51 23.24 13.97
CA PRO A 16 -15.53 24.27 14.02
C PRO A 16 -16.27 24.21 15.36
N ASP A 17 -16.62 25.36 15.92
CA ASP A 17 -17.35 25.46 17.20
C ASP A 17 -18.75 24.83 17.16
N VAL A 18 -19.28 24.56 15.97
CA VAL A 18 -20.59 23.93 15.75
C VAL A 18 -20.44 22.81 14.74
N ASP A 19 -20.84 21.59 15.12
CA ASP A 19 -21.03 20.49 14.19
C ASP A 19 -22.16 20.87 13.23
N ALA A 20 -21.86 21.11 11.96
CA ALA A 20 -22.88 21.24 10.94
C ALA A 20 -23.70 19.93 10.93
N THR A 21 -25.00 20.03 11.21
CA THR A 21 -25.88 18.87 11.10
C THR A 21 -26.11 18.56 9.62
N PRO A 22 -26.46 17.31 9.26
CA PRO A 22 -26.82 16.95 7.88
C PRO A 22 -27.92 17.85 7.28
N GLU A 23 -28.71 18.51 8.12
CA GLU A 23 -29.81 19.39 7.73
C GLU A 23 -29.34 20.79 7.32
N THR A 24 -28.24 21.29 7.94
CA THR A 24 -27.61 22.58 7.65
C THR A 24 -26.54 22.51 6.57
N ALA A 25 -25.96 21.32 6.34
CA ALA A 25 -25.02 21.06 5.26
C ALA A 25 -25.77 20.85 3.93
N ARG A 26 -26.03 21.94 3.19
CA ARG A 26 -26.66 21.90 1.86
C ARG A 26 -25.83 22.69 0.86
N GLY A 27 -25.76 22.18 -0.37
CA GLY A 27 -25.03 22.81 -1.47
C GLY A 27 -23.61 22.29 -1.64
N PRO A 28 -22.87 22.80 -2.64
CA PRO A 28 -21.47 22.46 -2.84
C PRO A 28 -20.60 22.99 -1.69
N LEU A 29 -19.48 22.31 -1.43
CA LEU A 29 -18.52 22.75 -0.41
C LEU A 29 -17.95 24.13 -0.77
N ASP A 30 -17.90 25.04 0.20
CA ASP A 30 -17.18 26.30 0.06
C ASP A 30 -15.65 26.07 0.04
N GLU A 31 -14.88 27.13 -0.22
CA GLU A 31 -13.42 27.00 -0.29
C GLU A 31 -12.77 26.55 1.03
N GLN A 32 -13.34 26.95 2.17
CA GLN A 32 -12.84 26.56 3.48
C GLN A 32 -13.14 25.09 3.77
N GLU A 33 -14.34 24.63 3.45
CA GLU A 33 -14.76 23.22 3.54
C GLU A 33 -13.93 22.33 2.61
N GLN A 34 -13.65 22.78 1.38
CA GLN A 34 -12.77 22.06 0.46
C GLN A 34 -11.34 21.93 1.01
N ARG A 35 -10.78 23.00 1.60
CA ARG A 35 -9.47 22.97 2.27
C ARG A 35 -9.47 21.98 3.44
N LEU A 36 -10.49 22.04 4.30
CA LEU A 36 -10.66 21.11 5.43
C LEU A 36 -10.75 19.65 4.96
N LEU A 37 -11.53 19.38 3.90
CA LEU A 37 -11.65 18.04 3.33
C LEU A 37 -10.31 17.53 2.77
N SER A 38 -9.57 18.38 2.06
CA SER A 38 -8.23 18.05 1.55
C SER A 38 -7.27 17.70 2.68
N GLU A 39 -7.31 18.46 3.78
CA GLU A 39 -6.50 18.19 4.96
C GLU A 39 -6.90 16.89 5.65
N ALA A 40 -8.20 16.64 5.82
CA ALA A 40 -8.69 15.36 6.34
C ALA A 40 -8.21 14.17 5.50
N HIS A 41 -8.25 14.28 4.17
CA HIS A 41 -7.69 13.25 3.28
C HIS A 41 -6.18 13.04 3.50
N ARG A 42 -5.41 14.11 3.65
CA ARG A 42 -3.97 14.04 3.94
C ARG A 42 -3.68 13.36 5.28
N ALA A 43 -4.46 13.66 6.31
CA ALA A 43 -4.35 13.00 7.62
C ALA A 43 -4.59 11.49 7.51
N VAL A 44 -5.62 11.08 6.75
CA VAL A 44 -5.92 9.67 6.51
C VAL A 44 -4.77 8.96 5.77
N ASP A 45 -4.17 9.60 4.75
CA ASP A 45 -3.06 9.01 4.01
C ASP A 45 -1.77 8.93 4.85
N ASN A 46 -1.52 9.91 5.71
CA ASN A 46 -0.44 9.85 6.70
C ASN A 46 -0.66 8.69 7.68
N ALA A 47 -1.87 8.52 8.20
CA ALA A 47 -2.19 7.41 9.11
C ALA A 47 -2.01 6.03 8.44
N ARG A 48 -2.41 5.89 7.17
CA ARG A 48 -2.18 4.67 6.38
C ARG A 48 -0.69 4.39 6.20
N THR A 49 0.09 5.41 5.87
CA THR A 49 1.54 5.30 5.70
C THR A 49 2.23 4.92 7.01
N ALA A 50 1.85 5.55 8.13
CA ALA A 50 2.36 5.22 9.45
C ALA A 50 2.03 3.77 9.84
N ARG A 51 0.80 3.32 9.59
CA ARG A 51 0.40 1.92 9.84
C ARG A 51 1.22 0.93 8.99
N TRP A 52 1.48 1.27 7.72
CA TRP A 52 2.33 0.45 6.85
C TRP A 52 3.78 0.38 7.37
N MET A 53 4.35 1.52 7.75
CA MET A 53 5.70 1.62 8.33
C MET A 53 5.82 0.87 9.66
N LEU A 54 4.76 0.86 10.48
CA LEU A 54 4.71 0.07 11.71
C LEU A 54 4.76 -1.43 11.41
N GLY A 55 3.99 -1.92 10.43
CA GLY A 55 4.07 -3.33 10.01
C GLY A 55 5.48 -3.71 9.52
N PHE A 56 6.11 -2.84 8.73
CA PHE A 56 7.50 -3.01 8.29
C PHE A 56 8.49 -3.07 9.46
N SER A 57 8.41 -2.09 10.38
CA SER A 57 9.37 -1.99 11.48
C SER A 57 9.27 -3.21 12.40
N LEU A 58 8.05 -3.65 12.72
CA LEU A 58 7.81 -4.87 13.49
C LEU A 58 8.40 -6.09 12.77
N GLU A 59 8.26 -6.21 11.45
CA GLU A 59 8.83 -7.33 10.68
C GLU A 59 10.36 -7.34 10.76
N VAL A 60 11.01 -6.19 10.56
CA VAL A 60 12.48 -6.06 10.63
C VAL A 60 12.98 -6.45 12.03
N VAL A 61 12.37 -5.89 13.07
CA VAL A 61 12.75 -6.15 14.45
C VAL A 61 12.56 -7.62 14.80
N ARG A 62 11.43 -8.23 14.41
CA ARG A 62 11.14 -9.63 14.69
C ARG A 62 12.09 -10.58 13.96
N ARG A 63 12.28 -10.40 12.64
CA ARG A 63 13.14 -11.28 11.82
C ARG A 63 14.60 -11.25 12.25
N ARG A 64 15.12 -10.06 12.58
CA ARG A 64 16.51 -9.90 13.04
C ARG A 64 16.67 -10.08 14.55
N ARG A 65 15.57 -10.41 15.24
CA ARG A 65 15.50 -10.54 16.70
C ARG A 65 16.11 -9.33 17.44
N LEU A 66 15.88 -8.12 16.92
CA LEU A 66 16.40 -6.86 17.48
C LEU A 66 15.70 -6.47 18.78
N TYR A 67 14.50 -7.02 19.01
CA TYR A 67 13.73 -6.82 20.24
C TYR A 67 14.48 -7.24 21.51
N ARG A 68 15.53 -8.06 21.37
CA ARG A 68 16.33 -8.56 22.49
C ARG A 68 17.16 -7.48 23.19
N GLY A 69 17.53 -6.40 22.50
CA GLY A 69 18.41 -5.37 23.04
C GLY A 69 19.73 -5.95 23.58
N ASP A 70 19.92 -5.86 24.89
CA ASP A 70 21.04 -6.42 25.67
C ASP A 70 21.04 -7.97 25.77
N GLY A 71 20.02 -8.64 25.24
CA GLY A 71 19.87 -10.09 25.24
C GLY A 71 18.78 -10.60 26.18
N THR A 72 18.26 -9.76 27.07
CA THR A 72 17.32 -10.19 28.13
C THR A 72 15.85 -10.03 27.74
N ARG A 73 15.54 -9.12 26.81
CA ARG A 73 14.16 -8.72 26.51
C ARG A 73 13.43 -9.72 25.61
N THR A 74 12.23 -10.14 26.00
CA THR A 74 11.32 -10.94 25.15
C THR A 74 10.59 -10.06 24.12
N TRP A 75 9.93 -10.70 23.16
CA TRP A 75 9.16 -9.97 22.16
C TRP A 75 7.96 -9.25 22.76
N GLU A 76 7.27 -9.92 23.68
CA GLU A 76 6.13 -9.41 24.42
C GLU A 76 6.55 -8.18 25.24
N GLN A 77 7.69 -8.24 25.91
CA GLN A 77 8.24 -7.10 26.66
C GLN A 77 8.58 -5.93 25.73
N TYR A 78 9.17 -6.20 24.57
CA TYR A 78 9.45 -5.18 23.57
C TYR A 78 8.19 -4.47 23.08
N LEU A 79 7.12 -5.22 22.76
CA LEU A 79 5.86 -4.64 22.34
C LEU A 79 5.20 -3.80 23.45
N THR A 80 5.24 -4.29 24.69
CA THR A 80 4.67 -3.54 25.83
C THR A 80 5.42 -2.24 26.10
N LEU A 81 6.75 -2.25 26.06
CA LEU A 81 7.56 -1.10 26.44
C LEU A 81 7.70 -0.05 25.33
N GLU A 82 7.76 -0.48 24.06
CA GLU A 82 8.11 0.40 22.93
C GLU A 82 6.93 0.70 22.00
N HIS A 83 5.81 -0.01 22.14
CA HIS A 83 4.63 0.10 21.26
C HIS A 83 3.32 0.18 22.04
N ASP A 84 3.30 0.89 23.17
CA ASP A 84 2.10 1.22 23.95
C ASP A 84 1.20 0.00 24.30
N GLY A 85 1.82 -1.14 24.62
CA GLY A 85 1.05 -2.34 24.98
C GLY A 85 0.51 -3.15 23.79
N LEU A 86 1.06 -2.98 22.58
CA LEU A 86 0.63 -3.72 21.39
C LEU A 86 0.61 -5.24 21.63
N SER A 87 -0.52 -5.90 21.36
CA SER A 87 -0.61 -7.35 21.53
C SER A 87 0.21 -8.10 20.48
N THR A 88 0.70 -9.30 20.82
CA THR A 88 1.41 -10.17 19.87
C THR A 88 0.56 -10.52 18.64
N SER A 89 -0.75 -10.73 18.86
CA SER A 89 -1.70 -11.02 17.78
C SER A 89 -1.89 -9.85 16.82
N GLU A 90 -1.87 -8.62 17.33
CA GLU A 90 -1.99 -7.42 16.51
C GLU A 90 -0.70 -7.15 15.75
N ALA A 91 0.46 -7.30 16.40
CA ALA A 91 1.75 -7.22 15.75
C ALA A 91 1.88 -8.23 14.58
N ASP A 92 1.48 -9.48 14.81
CA ASP A 92 1.47 -10.52 13.76
C ASP A 92 0.54 -10.15 12.59
N ARG A 93 -0.65 -9.61 12.86
CA ARG A 93 -1.56 -9.13 11.81
C ARG A 93 -0.96 -7.99 11.00
N LEU A 94 -0.30 -7.02 11.65
CA LEU A 94 0.38 -5.90 10.97
C LEU A 94 1.54 -6.40 10.09
N GLN A 95 2.36 -7.31 10.61
CA GLN A 95 3.45 -7.95 9.87
C GLN A 95 2.96 -8.72 8.65
N LYS A 96 1.92 -9.55 8.81
CA LYS A 96 1.29 -10.29 7.70
C LYS A 96 0.70 -9.36 6.64
N SER A 97 -0.03 -8.33 7.08
CA SER A 97 -0.62 -7.34 6.18
C SER A 97 0.45 -6.59 5.39
N TRP A 98 1.54 -6.18 6.05
CA TRP A 98 2.66 -5.52 5.39
C TRP A 98 3.32 -6.43 4.34
N ARG A 99 3.61 -7.69 4.68
CA ARG A 99 4.22 -8.65 3.74
C ARG A 99 3.37 -8.88 2.51
N LEU A 100 2.07 -9.09 2.68
CA LEU A 100 1.15 -9.27 1.56
C LEU A 100 1.07 -8.01 0.68
N ALA A 101 0.89 -6.83 1.28
CA ALA A 101 0.83 -5.57 0.56
C ALA A 101 2.13 -5.29 -0.22
N GLN A 102 3.29 -5.56 0.40
CA GLN A 102 4.60 -5.38 -0.23
C GLN A 102 4.81 -6.33 -1.40
N THR A 103 4.35 -7.59 -1.27
CA THR A 103 4.45 -8.59 -2.35
C THR A 103 3.55 -8.21 -3.51
N VAL A 104 2.30 -7.81 -3.24
CA VAL A 104 1.38 -7.32 -4.28
C VAL A 104 1.92 -6.07 -4.96
N GLN A 105 2.51 -5.13 -4.20
CA GLN A 105 3.09 -3.93 -4.79
C GLN A 105 4.26 -4.25 -5.74
N LYS A 106 5.08 -5.25 -5.42
CA LYS A 106 6.18 -5.70 -6.30
C LYS A 106 5.65 -6.32 -7.59
N GLU A 107 4.62 -7.16 -7.51
CA GLU A 107 4.00 -7.83 -8.65
C GLU A 107 3.20 -6.86 -9.53
N LEU A 108 2.38 -6.00 -8.93
CA LEU A 108 1.46 -5.11 -9.63
C LEU A 108 2.09 -3.77 -10.03
N GLY A 109 3.19 -3.37 -9.39
CA GLY A 109 3.85 -2.07 -9.59
C GLY A 109 3.15 -0.89 -8.94
N ARG A 110 2.14 -1.11 -8.09
CA ARG A 110 1.41 -0.06 -7.36
C ARG A 110 0.89 -0.55 -5.99
N PRO A 111 0.66 0.36 -5.02
CA PRO A 111 0.12 -0.02 -3.72
C PRO A 111 -1.26 -0.69 -3.82
N LEU A 112 -1.47 -1.74 -3.02
CA LEU A 112 -2.76 -2.39 -2.86
C LEU A 112 -3.66 -1.54 -1.94
N PRO A 113 -4.89 -1.18 -2.35
CA PRO A 113 -5.82 -0.50 -1.45
C PRO A 113 -6.09 -1.33 -0.19
N ASP A 114 -6.13 -0.66 0.97
CA ASP A 114 -6.31 -1.30 2.28
C ASP A 114 -7.60 -2.13 2.37
N SER A 115 -8.66 -1.66 1.69
CA SER A 115 -9.92 -2.40 1.57
C SER A 115 -9.77 -3.72 0.82
N HIS A 116 -8.89 -3.80 -0.19
CA HIS A 116 -8.62 -5.03 -0.93
C HIS A 116 -7.69 -5.95 -0.13
N LEU A 117 -6.65 -5.37 0.50
CA LEU A 117 -5.71 -6.09 1.36
C LEU A 117 -6.45 -6.90 2.43
N ARG A 118 -7.36 -6.27 3.18
CA ARG A 118 -8.15 -6.95 4.22
C ARG A 118 -9.00 -8.10 3.68
N LYS A 119 -9.50 -8.00 2.45
CA LYS A 119 -10.31 -9.07 1.83
C LYS A 119 -9.46 -10.18 1.25
N LEU A 120 -8.24 -9.88 0.81
CA LEU A 120 -7.27 -10.84 0.29
C LEU A 120 -6.55 -11.63 1.38
N GLN A 121 -6.37 -11.04 2.58
CA GLN A 121 -5.65 -11.65 3.70
C GLN A 121 -6.04 -13.11 4.00
N PRO A 122 -7.33 -13.51 4.06
CA PRO A 122 -7.70 -14.90 4.34
C PRO A 122 -7.25 -15.89 3.26
N TYR A 123 -7.06 -15.43 2.03
CA TYR A 123 -6.49 -16.25 0.95
C TYR A 123 -5.01 -16.49 1.21
N ALA A 124 -4.24 -15.43 1.45
CA ALA A 124 -2.79 -15.52 1.72
C ALA A 124 -2.47 -16.38 2.95
N GLU A 125 -3.31 -16.34 3.99
CA GLU A 125 -3.17 -17.19 5.18
C GLU A 125 -3.33 -18.69 4.92
N ARG A 126 -4.02 -19.07 3.84
CA ARG A 126 -4.28 -20.47 3.47
C ARG A 126 -3.39 -20.97 2.33
N THR A 127 -2.77 -20.04 1.62
CA THR A 127 -1.80 -20.30 0.56
C THR A 127 -0.44 -19.72 0.98
N ASN A 128 -0.05 -18.57 0.43
CA ASN A 128 1.10 -17.77 0.81
C ASN A 128 1.00 -16.37 0.16
N ASP A 129 1.85 -15.44 0.58
CA ASP A 129 1.83 -14.05 0.08
C ASP A 129 2.10 -13.94 -1.43
N GLN A 130 2.98 -14.79 -1.96
CA GLN A 130 3.38 -14.77 -3.38
C GLN A 130 2.23 -15.23 -4.29
N GLU A 131 1.56 -16.30 -3.88
CA GLU A 131 0.41 -16.85 -4.59
C GLU A 131 -0.80 -15.91 -4.52
N ALA A 132 -1.07 -15.32 -3.35
CA ALA A 132 -2.09 -14.28 -3.21
C ALA A 132 -1.81 -13.06 -4.09
N ALA A 133 -0.54 -12.64 -4.20
CA ALA A 133 -0.15 -11.50 -5.03
C ALA A 133 -0.34 -11.76 -6.53
N ARG A 134 0.05 -12.95 -7.02
CA ARG A 134 -0.19 -13.35 -8.42
C ARG A 134 -1.69 -13.43 -8.72
N ALA A 135 -2.43 -14.15 -7.88
CA ALA A 135 -3.87 -14.31 -7.96
C ALA A 135 -4.62 -12.95 -8.02
N TYR A 136 -4.24 -12.01 -7.15
CA TYR A 136 -4.79 -10.66 -7.15
C TYR A 136 -4.42 -9.87 -8.41
N THR A 137 -3.17 -9.97 -8.87
CA THR A 137 -2.67 -9.26 -10.06
C THR A 137 -3.39 -9.72 -11.32
N GLU A 138 -3.58 -11.03 -11.48
CA GLU A 138 -4.38 -11.62 -12.57
C GLU A 138 -5.82 -11.10 -12.55
N LEU A 139 -6.47 -11.13 -11.37
CA LEU A 139 -7.83 -10.60 -11.22
C LEU A 139 -7.90 -9.11 -11.56
N TYR A 140 -6.94 -8.32 -11.09
CA TYR A 140 -6.86 -6.90 -11.39
C TYR A 140 -6.77 -6.65 -12.89
N TRP A 141 -5.86 -7.32 -13.61
CA TRP A 141 -5.70 -7.12 -15.04
C TRP A 141 -6.88 -7.63 -15.86
N ALA A 142 -7.53 -8.73 -15.46
CA ALA A 142 -8.75 -9.20 -16.09
C ALA A 142 -9.87 -8.15 -16.01
N HIS A 143 -10.03 -7.51 -14.85
CA HIS A 143 -10.99 -6.42 -14.66
C HIS A 143 -10.66 -5.18 -15.50
N GLN A 144 -9.37 -4.78 -15.55
CA GLN A 144 -8.93 -3.66 -16.38
C GLN A 144 -9.16 -3.93 -17.88
N ALA A 145 -8.87 -5.14 -18.36
CA ALA A 145 -9.11 -5.54 -19.74
C ALA A 145 -10.60 -5.49 -20.11
N GLY A 146 -11.48 -5.78 -19.15
CA GLY A 146 -12.93 -5.63 -19.30
C GLY A 146 -13.45 -4.20 -19.11
N GLY A 147 -12.59 -3.20 -18.89
CA GLY A 147 -12.99 -1.81 -18.65
C GLY A 147 -13.71 -1.57 -17.32
N VAL A 148 -13.66 -2.52 -16.38
CA VAL A 148 -14.37 -2.46 -15.11
C VAL A 148 -13.38 -2.29 -13.96
N ARG A 149 -13.62 -1.32 -13.07
CA ARG A 149 -12.84 -1.19 -11.84
C ARG A 149 -13.07 -2.38 -10.91
N LEU A 150 -11.99 -3.06 -10.52
CA LEU A 150 -12.04 -4.06 -9.45
C LEU A 150 -12.42 -3.38 -8.12
N VAL A 151 -13.47 -3.88 -7.46
CA VAL A 151 -13.92 -3.40 -6.15
C VAL A 151 -13.70 -4.45 -5.05
N ALA A 152 -13.56 -3.99 -3.79
CA ALA A 152 -13.24 -4.85 -2.65
C ALA A 152 -14.20 -6.03 -2.45
N ASN A 153 -15.50 -5.84 -2.74
CA ASN A 153 -16.50 -6.90 -2.61
C ASN A 153 -16.30 -8.03 -3.63
N GLN A 154 -15.76 -7.74 -4.82
CA GLN A 154 -15.42 -8.76 -5.81
C GLN A 154 -14.22 -9.60 -5.33
N VAL A 155 -13.21 -8.96 -4.75
CA VAL A 155 -12.08 -9.66 -4.09
C VAL A 155 -12.61 -10.56 -2.97
N GLN A 156 -13.48 -10.03 -2.10
CA GLN A 156 -14.08 -10.81 -1.03
C GLN A 156 -14.84 -12.04 -1.54
N GLN A 157 -15.66 -11.87 -2.57
CA GLN A 157 -16.44 -12.97 -3.14
C GLN A 157 -15.52 -14.02 -3.76
N ARG A 158 -14.47 -13.61 -4.47
CA ARG A 158 -13.50 -14.51 -5.06
C ARG A 158 -12.77 -15.33 -4.00
N VAL A 159 -12.29 -14.68 -2.94
CA VAL A 159 -11.65 -15.33 -1.79
C VAL A 159 -12.62 -16.30 -1.10
N LYS A 160 -13.87 -15.89 -0.87
CA LYS A 160 -14.89 -16.76 -0.24
C LYS A 160 -15.12 -18.03 -1.06
N ASN A 161 -15.25 -17.90 -2.38
CA ASN A 161 -15.45 -19.05 -3.27
C ASN A 161 -14.23 -19.98 -3.26
N ALA A 162 -13.03 -19.42 -3.37
CA ALA A 162 -11.79 -20.19 -3.36
C ALA A 162 -11.59 -20.95 -2.04
N VAL A 163 -11.81 -20.29 -0.90
CA VAL A 163 -11.71 -20.94 0.42
C VAL A 163 -12.79 -22.00 0.62
N ALA A 164 -14.00 -21.80 0.09
CA ALA A 164 -15.08 -22.77 0.19
C ALA A 164 -14.78 -24.07 -0.58
N ALA A 165 -14.03 -24.00 -1.67
CA ALA A 165 -13.67 -25.18 -2.48
C ALA A 165 -12.77 -26.18 -1.72
N ALA A 166 -12.00 -25.72 -0.74
CA ALA A 166 -11.15 -26.57 0.08
C ALA A 166 -11.78 -26.95 1.43
N LYS A 167 -13.10 -26.76 1.57
CA LYS A 167 -13.84 -27.17 2.77
C LYS A 167 -13.77 -28.69 2.93
N GLY A 168 -13.31 -29.15 4.10
CA GLY A 168 -13.17 -30.58 4.40
C GLY A 168 -11.82 -31.19 3.98
N VAL A 169 -10.94 -30.41 3.34
CA VAL A 169 -9.57 -30.86 3.03
C VAL A 169 -8.68 -30.67 4.26
N SER A 170 -8.25 -31.77 4.85
CA SER A 170 -7.45 -31.79 6.08
C SER A 170 -5.97 -31.48 5.82
N ASP A 171 -5.41 -32.02 4.75
CA ASP A 171 -4.01 -31.80 4.40
C ASP A 171 -3.77 -30.33 3.98
N PRO A 172 -2.77 -29.64 4.58
CA PRO A 172 -2.50 -28.23 4.26
C PRO A 172 -2.08 -27.99 2.80
N ALA A 173 -1.30 -28.90 2.20
CA ALA A 173 -0.80 -28.73 0.84
C ALA A 173 -1.93 -28.94 -0.18
N GLU A 174 -2.73 -29.99 -0.01
CA GLU A 174 -3.93 -30.25 -0.81
C GLU A 174 -4.94 -29.10 -0.65
N ARG A 175 -5.11 -28.56 0.56
CA ARG A 175 -5.99 -27.41 0.81
C ARG A 175 -5.53 -26.18 0.04
N SER A 176 -4.24 -25.86 0.10
CA SER A 176 -3.66 -24.73 -0.65
C SER A 176 -3.89 -24.92 -2.15
N GLN A 177 -3.61 -26.12 -2.68
CA GLN A 177 -3.81 -26.43 -4.10
C GLN A 177 -5.28 -26.31 -4.52
N ALA A 178 -6.22 -26.83 -3.72
CA ALA A 178 -7.66 -26.73 -3.99
C ALA A 178 -8.15 -25.27 -4.00
N ILE A 179 -7.65 -24.43 -3.07
CA ILE A 179 -7.96 -23.00 -3.04
C ILE A 179 -7.47 -22.31 -4.31
N SER A 180 -6.24 -22.60 -4.74
CA SER A 180 -5.64 -21.96 -5.91
C SER A 180 -6.27 -22.42 -7.22
N ALA A 181 -6.62 -23.71 -7.33
CA ALA A 181 -7.38 -24.22 -8.48
C ALA A 181 -8.77 -23.57 -8.57
N ALA A 182 -9.44 -23.36 -7.43
CA ALA A 182 -10.73 -22.66 -7.40
C ALA A 182 -10.60 -21.15 -7.70
N TRP A 183 -9.41 -20.56 -7.50
CA TRP A 183 -9.14 -19.19 -7.91
C TRP A 183 -9.05 -19.06 -9.43
N THR A 184 -8.38 -19.98 -10.13
CA THR A 184 -8.19 -19.93 -11.59
C THR A 184 -9.45 -20.33 -12.36
N THR A 185 -10.29 -21.17 -11.77
CA THR A 185 -11.60 -21.56 -12.32
C THR A 185 -12.58 -20.39 -12.18
N ALA A 186 -12.45 -19.39 -13.05
CA ALA A 186 -13.29 -18.19 -13.00
C ALA A 186 -14.75 -18.49 -13.38
N PRO A 187 -15.76 -17.96 -12.68
CA PRO A 187 -16.95 -17.50 -13.38
C PRO A 187 -16.50 -16.40 -14.35
N GLU A 188 -16.95 -16.53 -15.60
CA GLU A 188 -16.82 -15.57 -16.69
C GLU A 188 -16.97 -14.14 -16.16
N ALA A 189 -16.14 -13.22 -16.69
CA ALA A 189 -16.29 -11.80 -16.38
C ALA A 189 -17.78 -11.45 -16.51
N VAL A 190 -18.41 -11.05 -15.41
CA VAL A 190 -19.72 -10.41 -15.48
C VAL A 190 -19.46 -9.08 -16.16
N MET A 191 -19.42 -9.13 -17.49
CA MET A 191 -19.75 -7.99 -18.33
C MET A 191 -21.09 -7.52 -17.80
N PRO A 192 -21.23 -6.27 -17.34
CA PRO A 192 -22.57 -5.74 -17.21
C PRO A 192 -23.18 -5.87 -18.61
N ALA A 193 -24.18 -6.74 -18.74
CA ALA A 193 -25.10 -6.69 -19.85
C ALA A 193 -25.47 -5.22 -20.01
N GLN A 194 -25.32 -4.68 -21.22
CA GLN A 194 -25.84 -3.37 -21.56
C GLN A 194 -27.27 -3.32 -21.02
N ARG A 195 -27.46 -2.62 -19.91
CA ARG A 195 -28.78 -2.37 -19.35
C ARG A 195 -29.38 -1.44 -20.38
N GLY A 196 -30.24 -1.99 -21.22
CA GLY A 196 -30.84 -1.29 -22.34
C GLY A 196 -31.40 0.04 -21.87
N GLU A 197 -30.81 1.12 -22.37
CA GLU A 197 -31.53 2.37 -22.63
C GLU A 197 -32.40 2.11 -23.87
N ALA A 198 -33.40 1.25 -23.70
CA ALA A 198 -34.53 1.14 -24.61
C ALA A 198 -35.69 1.85 -23.92
N GLU A 199 -35.61 3.18 -23.86
CA GLU A 199 -36.75 4.10 -23.79
C GLU A 199 -36.23 5.53 -23.66
N ARG A 200 -35.88 6.13 -24.81
CA ARG A 200 -36.12 7.52 -25.22
C ARG A 200 -35.13 7.88 -26.31
N GLU A 201 -35.59 7.73 -27.54
CA GLU A 201 -35.56 8.78 -28.57
C GLU A 201 -35.99 8.15 -29.90
N GLN A 202 -37.30 8.27 -30.16
CA GLN A 202 -37.75 8.38 -31.54
C GLN A 202 -37.24 9.72 -32.06
N GLY A 203 -36.22 9.66 -32.89
CA GLY A 203 -35.62 10.79 -33.58
C GLY A 203 -34.96 10.29 -34.86
N ASP A 204 -35.76 10.24 -35.92
CA ASP A 204 -35.37 10.05 -37.31
C ASP A 204 -34.02 10.71 -37.65
N THR A 205 -33.04 9.92 -38.11
CA THR A 205 -32.23 10.30 -39.28
C THR A 205 -31.65 9.07 -39.97
N SER A 206 -31.88 9.03 -41.28
CA SER A 206 -31.48 7.98 -42.20
C SER A 206 -29.96 7.81 -42.33
N GLY A 207 -29.51 6.55 -42.33
CA GLY A 207 -28.56 5.99 -43.30
C GLY A 207 -27.16 6.60 -43.43
N ARG A 208 -26.19 6.06 -42.69
CA ARG A 208 -24.87 5.74 -43.25
C ARG A 208 -24.30 4.52 -42.52
N ARG A 209 -24.36 3.35 -43.16
CA ARG A 209 -23.55 2.20 -42.74
C ARG A 209 -22.08 2.63 -42.85
N LEU A 210 -21.43 2.85 -41.71
CA LEU A 210 -19.98 2.97 -41.66
C LEU A 210 -19.40 1.64 -42.16
N ASP A 211 -18.47 1.74 -43.11
CA ASP A 211 -17.71 0.60 -43.60
C ASP A 211 -17.02 -0.07 -42.39
N PRO A 212 -17.09 -1.40 -42.21
CA PRO A 212 -16.39 -2.09 -41.13
C PRO A 212 -14.89 -1.75 -41.07
N VAL A 213 -14.28 -1.34 -42.18
CA VAL A 213 -12.90 -0.85 -42.23
C VAL A 213 -12.75 0.52 -41.59
N ASP A 214 -13.71 1.44 -41.78
CA ASP A 214 -13.71 2.77 -41.15
C ASP A 214 -13.95 2.67 -39.64
N ALA A 215 -14.81 1.76 -39.21
CA ALA A 215 -15.04 1.48 -37.79
C ALA A 215 -13.77 0.89 -37.12
N ALA A 216 -13.06 0.00 -37.83
CA ALA A 216 -11.79 -0.55 -37.36
C ALA A 216 -10.69 0.51 -37.29
N LEU A 217 -10.62 1.42 -38.26
CA LEU A 217 -9.68 2.54 -38.27
C LEU A 217 -9.95 3.54 -37.15
N GLN A 218 -11.21 3.83 -36.84
CA GLN A 218 -11.58 4.67 -35.70
C GLN A 218 -11.20 4.02 -34.36
N LEU A 219 -11.40 2.71 -34.21
CA LEU A 219 -10.97 1.97 -33.02
C LEU A 219 -9.44 1.97 -32.86
N LEU A 220 -8.69 1.78 -33.95
CA LEU A 220 -7.23 1.84 -33.95
C LEU A 220 -6.70 3.23 -33.57
N ASN A 221 -7.30 4.30 -34.11
CA ASN A 221 -6.91 5.67 -33.76
C ASN A 221 -7.25 6.01 -32.31
N THR A 222 -8.38 5.53 -31.80
CA THR A 222 -8.77 5.69 -30.38
C THR A 222 -7.79 4.94 -29.47
N ALA A 223 -7.45 3.69 -29.81
CA ALA A 223 -6.49 2.90 -29.05
C ALA A 223 -5.09 3.53 -29.05
N ARG A 224 -4.67 4.12 -30.18
CA ARG A 224 -3.41 4.86 -30.28
C ARG A 224 -3.40 6.09 -29.37
N GLN A 225 -4.47 6.88 -29.37
CA GLN A 225 -4.57 8.06 -28.50
C GLN A 225 -4.48 7.71 -27.02
N VAL A 226 -5.15 6.62 -26.60
CA VAL A 226 -5.08 6.13 -25.21
C VAL A 226 -3.66 5.71 -24.81
N VAL A 227 -2.88 5.14 -25.75
CA VAL A 227 -1.49 4.76 -25.50
C VAL A 227 -0.58 5.98 -25.41
N GLU A 228 -0.80 7.00 -26.24
CA GLU A 228 -0.07 8.27 -26.21
C GLU A 228 -0.34 9.01 -24.88
N ASP A 229 -1.61 9.14 -24.48
CA ASP A 229 -2.01 9.77 -23.22
C ASP A 229 -1.43 9.02 -21.99
N ALA A 230 -1.41 7.68 -22.04
CA ALA A 230 -0.81 6.86 -20.99
C ALA A 230 0.72 6.99 -20.92
N ALA A 231 1.38 7.20 -22.07
CA ALA A 231 2.81 7.46 -22.14
C ALA A 231 3.15 8.84 -21.56
N GLU A 232 2.34 9.86 -21.86
CA GLU A 232 2.47 11.20 -21.31
C GLU A 232 2.23 11.24 -19.79
N ASP A 233 1.20 10.56 -19.28
CA ASP A 233 0.97 10.46 -17.83
C ASP A 233 2.10 9.70 -17.13
N LYS A 234 2.66 8.66 -17.77
CA LYS A 234 3.84 7.96 -17.25
C LYS A 234 5.09 8.84 -17.26
N ALA A 235 5.27 9.70 -18.26
CA ALA A 235 6.35 10.69 -18.31
C ALA A 235 6.17 11.77 -17.23
N ALA A 236 4.97 12.29 -17.05
CA ALA A 236 4.63 13.27 -16.00
C ALA A 236 4.82 12.70 -14.59
N ARG A 237 4.56 11.41 -14.38
CA ARG A 237 4.83 10.71 -13.11
C ARG A 237 6.34 10.53 -12.86
N ARG A 238 7.12 10.21 -13.90
CA ARG A 238 8.59 10.12 -13.80
C ARG A 238 9.24 11.48 -13.51
N ALA A 239 8.73 12.55 -14.13
CA ALA A 239 9.18 13.92 -13.84
C ALA A 239 8.94 14.30 -12.38
N ARG A 240 7.72 14.09 -11.86
CA ARG A 240 7.37 14.34 -10.45
C ARG A 240 8.22 13.51 -9.47
N SER A 241 8.45 12.24 -9.78
CA SER A 241 9.32 11.37 -8.96
C SER A 241 10.79 11.82 -8.97
N SER A 242 11.29 12.35 -10.09
CA SER A 242 12.66 12.89 -10.19
C SER A 242 12.82 14.19 -9.40
N GLU A 243 11.83 15.08 -9.46
CA GLU A 243 11.82 16.32 -8.68
C GLU A 243 11.76 16.04 -7.17
N GLU A 244 10.95 15.05 -6.76
CA GLU A 244 10.84 14.65 -5.36
C GLU A 244 12.14 13.99 -4.84
N ALA A 245 12.80 13.17 -5.67
CA ALA A 245 14.12 12.62 -5.36
C ALA A 245 15.22 13.70 -5.24
N GLN A 246 15.16 14.76 -6.06
CA GLN A 246 16.08 15.90 -5.95
C GLN A 246 15.84 16.69 -4.65
N ARG A 247 14.58 16.95 -4.28
CA ARG A 247 14.23 17.61 -2.99
C ARG A 247 14.71 16.78 -1.79
N GLN A 248 14.62 15.46 -1.87
CA GLN A 248 15.15 14.56 -0.84
C GLN A 248 16.69 14.63 -0.76
N GLN A 249 17.40 14.65 -1.89
CA GLN A 249 18.86 14.81 -1.89
C GLN A 249 19.32 16.17 -1.34
N GLU A 250 18.62 17.26 -1.66
CA GLU A 250 18.92 18.58 -1.11
C GLU A 250 18.70 18.63 0.40
N THR A 251 17.65 17.98 0.89
CA THR A 251 17.35 17.86 2.33
C THR A 251 18.47 17.09 3.04
N VAL A 252 18.93 15.98 2.47
CA VAL A 252 20.06 15.21 3.01
C VAL A 252 21.35 16.05 3.04
N ARG A 253 21.64 16.81 1.96
CA ARG A 253 22.81 17.73 1.93
C ARG A 253 22.69 18.86 2.95
N ARG A 254 21.49 19.35 3.23
CA ARG A 254 21.24 20.38 4.25
C ARG A 254 21.48 19.82 5.66
N ILE A 255 21.00 18.61 5.93
CA ILE A 255 21.25 17.91 7.20
C ILE A 255 22.76 17.65 7.38
N GLY A 256 23.48 17.19 6.35
CA GLY A 256 24.93 17.02 6.39
C GLY A 256 25.70 18.33 6.67
N ARG A 257 25.24 19.47 6.13
CA ARG A 257 25.78 20.80 6.44
C ARG A 257 25.48 21.27 7.87
N ILE A 258 24.37 20.85 8.46
CA ILE A 258 24.05 21.15 9.86
C ILE A 258 24.92 20.29 10.77
N LEU A 259 25.04 19.00 10.50
CA LEU A 259 25.83 18.07 11.30
C LEU A 259 27.34 18.38 11.26
N SER A 260 27.87 18.83 10.12
CA SER A 260 29.28 19.28 10.02
C SER A 260 29.59 20.58 10.78
N LYS A 261 28.56 21.37 11.13
CA LYS A 261 28.70 22.56 11.99
C LYS A 261 28.55 22.25 13.47
N VAL A 262 28.04 21.08 13.81
CA VAL A 262 28.03 20.59 15.20
C VAL A 262 29.40 19.97 15.48
N LYS A 263 30.34 20.82 15.92
CA LYS A 263 31.63 20.38 16.44
C LYS A 263 31.36 19.67 17.77
N ILE A 264 31.47 18.35 17.78
CA ILE A 264 31.50 17.59 19.04
C ILE A 264 32.90 17.83 19.61
N GLU A 265 33.00 18.60 20.68
CA GLU A 265 34.18 18.61 21.53
C GLU A 265 34.29 17.22 22.16
N ALA A 266 35.18 16.40 21.62
CA ALA A 266 35.56 15.14 22.23
C ALA A 266 36.47 15.49 23.41
N ASP A 267 35.90 15.50 24.62
CA ASP A 267 36.66 15.53 25.85
C ASP A 267 37.60 14.33 25.90
N ALA A 268 38.89 14.64 25.95
CA ALA A 268 39.96 13.72 26.23
C ALA A 268 39.83 13.23 27.68
N ASN A 269 39.44 11.97 27.88
CA ASN A 269 39.76 11.16 29.07
C ASN A 269 39.27 9.72 28.89
N ILE A 270 40.03 8.88 28.20
CA ILE A 270 40.05 7.42 28.45
C ILE A 270 41.50 6.95 28.47
N VAL A 271 41.94 6.77 29.71
CA VAL A 271 43.05 6.02 30.31
C VAL A 271 43.76 4.97 29.42
N ASP A 272 45.09 5.06 29.44
CA ASP A 272 46.07 4.05 29.00
C ASP A 272 45.79 2.67 29.60
N GLY A 273 45.66 1.67 28.72
CA GLY A 273 45.61 0.25 29.07
C GLY A 273 46.56 -0.52 28.17
N GLU A 274 47.84 -0.42 28.48
CA GLU A 274 48.92 -1.23 27.93
C GLU A 274 48.67 -2.71 28.25
N VAL A 275 48.49 -3.56 27.21
CA VAL A 275 48.61 -5.01 27.33
C VAL A 275 49.69 -5.46 26.35
N ILE A 276 50.85 -5.71 26.95
CA ILE A 276 52.00 -6.40 26.38
C ILE A 276 51.58 -7.82 26.00
N VAL A 277 51.90 -8.25 24.78
CA VAL A 277 51.95 -9.68 24.44
C VAL A 277 53.36 -9.96 23.94
N ASP A 278 54.18 -10.51 24.82
CA ASP A 278 55.51 -11.01 24.51
C ASP A 278 55.41 -12.18 23.52
N ALA A 279 56.24 -12.09 22.48
CA ALA A 279 56.54 -13.17 21.55
C ALA A 279 58.04 -13.47 21.65
N GLU A 280 58.40 -14.69 22.05
CA GLU A 280 59.57 -15.48 21.62
C GLU A 280 59.55 -16.82 22.39
N LEU A 281 59.36 -17.97 21.74
CA LEU A 281 60.39 -18.89 21.20
C LEU A 281 61.33 -19.47 22.29
N VAL A 282 61.20 -20.75 22.62
CA VAL A 282 62.35 -21.69 22.77
C VAL A 282 61.88 -23.14 22.50
N GLU A 283 62.65 -23.83 21.66
CA GLU A 283 62.64 -25.27 21.37
C GLU A 283 62.96 -26.15 22.59
N GLY A 284 62.50 -27.40 22.56
CA GLY A 284 62.86 -28.45 23.53
C GLY A 284 61.91 -29.63 23.51
#